data_AF-A0A1H4AP36-F1
#
_entry.id   AF-A0A1H4AP36-F1
#
_cell.length_a   1.000
_cell.length_b   1.000
_cell.length_c   1.000
_cell.angle_alpha   90.00
_cell.angle_beta   90.00
_cell.angle_gamma   90.00
#
_symmetry.space_group_name_H-M   'P 1'
#
loop_
_entity.id
_entity.type
_entity.pdbx_description
1 polymer ?
#
loop_
_entity_poly.entity_id
_entity_poly.type
_entity_poly.pdbx_seq_one_letter_code
_entity_poly.pdbx_strand_id
1 'polypeptide(L)'
;MNEHAVRRPELEGLDPAAVRHVRAGNSLTPGLACFTGVSFFVYLVTKGLSGAATVDVGLMVQIVVAAALAGVGGGLLARGRYFSATLETDDGPIRLKGLSKADQRAVVARYGAASGGDAG
;
A
#
# COMPACT_ATOMS: atom_id res chain seq x y z
N MET A 1 0.02 2.68 25.95
CA MET A 1 1.44 2.57 25.61
C MET A 1 1.61 1.21 24.94
N ASN A 2 1.64 1.16 23.60
CA ASN A 2 1.63 -0.12 22.85
C ASN A 2 3.08 -0.49 22.44
N GLU A 3 3.77 -1.20 23.32
CA GLU A 3 5.15 -1.69 23.11
C GLU A 3 5.27 -2.83 22.07
N HIS A 4 4.18 -3.22 21.42
CA HIS A 4 4.19 -4.27 20.40
C HIS A 4 4.56 -3.81 18.98
N ALA A 5 4.75 -2.52 18.73
CA ALA A 5 4.66 -1.99 17.37
C ALA A 5 5.86 -2.22 16.44
N VAL A 6 7.07 -2.54 16.94
CA VAL A 6 8.25 -2.60 16.03
C VAL A 6 9.34 -3.59 16.49
N ARG A 7 9.03 -4.88 16.69
CA ARG A 7 10.08 -5.92 16.67
C ARG A 7 10.36 -6.30 15.23
N ARG A 8 11.20 -5.51 14.56
CA ARG A 8 11.78 -5.86 13.26
C ARG A 8 13.24 -6.23 13.49
N PRO A 9 13.71 -7.38 12.99
CA PRO A 9 15.12 -7.77 13.15
C PRO A 9 16.05 -6.74 12.49
N GLU A 10 15.58 -6.02 11.47
CA GLU A 10 16.31 -4.95 10.77
C GLU A 10 16.55 -3.70 11.63
N LEU A 11 15.88 -3.58 12.78
CA LEU A 11 16.00 -2.45 13.71
C LEU A 11 16.56 -2.88 15.08
N GLU A 12 16.86 -4.16 15.24
CA GLU A 12 17.36 -4.71 16.49
C GLU A 12 18.81 -4.25 16.69
N GLY A 13 19.04 -3.41 17.70
CA GLY A 13 20.35 -2.82 17.97
C GLY A 13 20.65 -1.52 17.21
N LEU A 14 19.72 -0.98 16.41
CA LEU A 14 19.91 0.30 15.74
C LEU A 14 19.74 1.47 16.73
N ASP A 15 20.83 2.19 17.00
CA ASP A 15 20.80 3.44 17.76
C ASP A 15 20.03 4.51 16.98
N PRO A 16 18.97 5.11 17.54
CA PRO A 16 18.27 6.22 16.91
C PRO A 16 19.17 7.41 16.52
N ALA A 17 20.28 7.64 17.25
CA ALA A 17 21.23 8.71 16.94
C ALA A 17 22.06 8.44 15.66
N ALA A 18 22.15 7.18 15.22
CA ALA A 18 22.85 6.81 13.99
C ALA A 18 22.00 7.06 12.71
N VAL A 19 20.73 7.43 12.87
CA VAL A 19 19.83 7.72 11.75
C VAL A 19 19.88 9.21 11.41
N ARG A 20 20.39 9.52 10.21
CA ARG A 20 20.53 10.90 9.73
C ARG A 20 19.27 11.45 9.10
N HIS A 21 18.52 10.61 8.40
CA HIS A 21 17.30 11.02 7.72
C HIS A 21 16.28 9.87 7.71
N VAL A 22 15.00 10.23 7.83
CA VAL A 22 13.89 9.27 7.74
C VAL A 22 12.91 9.71 6.67
N ARG A 23 12.72 8.85 5.66
CA ARG A 23 11.73 9.08 4.61
C ARG A 23 10.57 8.10 4.73
N ALA A 24 9.37 8.64 4.94
CA ALA A 24 8.13 7.87 4.81
C ALA A 24 7.78 7.68 3.33
N GLY A 25 7.44 6.46 2.94
CA GLY A 25 6.98 6.12 1.60
C GLY A 25 5.65 5.38 1.62
N ASN A 26 4.83 5.62 0.60
CA ASN A 26 3.63 4.82 0.33
C ASN A 26 3.78 4.22 -1.06
N SER A 27 3.75 2.89 -1.17
CA SER A 27 3.86 2.20 -2.45
C SER A 27 2.52 1.59 -2.80
N LEU A 28 1.64 2.30 -3.51
CA LEU A 28 0.44 1.70 -4.08
C LEU A 28 0.85 0.89 -5.31
N THR A 29 0.98 -0.42 -5.17
CA THR A 29 1.11 -1.31 -6.33
C THR A 29 -0.29 -1.81 -6.66
N PRO A 30 -1.05 -1.18 -7.58
CA PRO A 30 -2.35 -1.70 -8.01
C PRO A 30 -2.15 -3.17 -8.42
N GLY A 31 -2.73 -4.08 -7.65
CA GLY A 31 -2.62 -5.50 -7.95
C GLY A 31 -3.22 -5.75 -9.32
N LEU A 32 -2.57 -6.55 -10.16
CA LEU A 32 -3.04 -6.87 -11.51
C LEU A 32 -4.52 -7.29 -11.51
N ALA A 33 -4.96 -8.04 -10.49
CA ALA A 33 -6.36 -8.43 -10.32
C ALA A 33 -7.32 -7.24 -10.12
N CYS A 34 -6.91 -6.20 -9.39
CA CYS A 34 -7.71 -5.00 -9.19
C CYS A 34 -7.83 -4.19 -10.49
N PHE A 35 -6.70 -4.00 -11.19
CA PHE A 35 -6.69 -3.28 -12.46
C PHE A 35 -7.55 -4.01 -13.50
N THR A 36 -7.32 -5.31 -13.68
CA THR A 36 -8.11 -6.15 -14.60
C THR A 36 -9.59 -6.15 -14.24
N GLY A 37 -9.94 -6.28 -12.95
CA GLY A 37 -11.33 -6.25 -12.49
C GLY A 37 -12.04 -4.92 -12.82
N VAL A 38 -11.40 -3.79 -12.54
CA VAL A 38 -11.96 -2.45 -12.82
C VAL A 38 -12.10 -2.22 -14.33
N SER A 39 -11.04 -2.50 -15.10
CA SER A 39 -11.08 -2.31 -16.56
C SER A 39 -12.15 -3.18 -17.22
N PHE A 40 -12.29 -4.43 -16.79
CA PHE A 40 -13.29 -5.35 -17.33
C PHE A 40 -14.71 -4.94 -16.93
N PHE A 41 -14.91 -4.48 -15.69
CA PHE A 41 -16.19 -3.94 -15.23
C PHE A 41 -16.62 -2.73 -16.07
N VAL A 42 -15.72 -1.74 -16.24
CA VAL A 42 -16.00 -0.54 -17.04
C VAL A 42 -16.32 -0.93 -18.48
N TYR A 43 -15.53 -1.82 -19.09
CA TYR A 43 -15.78 -2.29 -20.45
C TYR A 43 -17.17 -2.91 -20.63
N LEU A 44 -17.58 -3.81 -19.72
CA LEU A 44 -18.87 -4.50 -19.80
C LEU A 44 -20.05 -3.54 -19.58
N VAL A 45 -19.92 -2.61 -18.64
CA VAL A 45 -20.93 -1.57 -18.39
C VAL A 45 -21.07 -0.64 -19.60
N THR A 46 -19.95 -0.18 -20.19
CA THR A 46 -19.99 0.65 -21.40
C THR A 46 -20.59 -0.09 -22.58
N LYS A 47 -20.30 -1.40 -22.74
CA LYS A 47 -20.92 -2.24 -23.76
C LYS A 47 -22.44 -2.37 -23.58
N GLY A 48 -22.92 -2.55 -22.35
CA GLY A 48 -24.35 -2.58 -22.05
C GLY A 48 -25.04 -1.24 -22.30
N LEU A 49 -24.44 -0.13 -21.85
CA LEU A 49 -25.01 1.22 -21.99
C LEU A 49 -25.02 1.74 -23.42
N SER A 50 -24.04 1.35 -24.24
CA SER A 50 -23.98 1.72 -25.66
C SER A 50 -24.94 0.93 -26.55
N GLY A 51 -25.67 -0.05 -25.99
CA GLY A 51 -26.52 -0.96 -26.76
C GLY A 51 -25.72 -1.94 -27.64
N ALA A 52 -24.39 -1.95 -27.54
CA ALA A 52 -23.51 -2.83 -28.30
C ALA A 52 -23.54 -4.30 -27.80
N ALA A 53 -24.23 -4.56 -26.69
CA ALA A 53 -24.55 -5.88 -26.19
C ALA A 53 -25.98 -5.87 -25.63
N THR A 54 -26.75 -6.92 -25.91
CA THR A 54 -28.02 -7.15 -25.22
C THR A 54 -27.74 -7.38 -23.74
N VAL A 55 -28.44 -6.63 -22.89
CA VAL A 55 -28.37 -6.81 -21.45
C VAL A 55 -29.11 -8.10 -21.11
N ASP A 56 -28.36 -9.20 -20.99
CA ASP A 56 -28.86 -10.52 -20.62
C ASP A 56 -28.23 -11.02 -19.31
N VAL A 57 -28.69 -12.19 -18.87
CA VAL A 57 -28.19 -12.83 -17.64
C VAL A 57 -26.67 -13.11 -17.74
N GLY A 58 -26.15 -13.41 -18.92
CA GLY A 58 -24.73 -13.65 -19.15
C GLY A 58 -23.89 -12.39 -18.93
N LEU A 59 -24.33 -11.26 -19.48
CA LEU A 59 -23.68 -9.96 -19.26
C LEU A 59 -23.73 -9.55 -17.78
N MET A 60 -24.87 -9.76 -17.11
CA MET A 60 -25.01 -9.48 -15.69
C MET A 60 -24.06 -10.32 -14.83
N VAL A 61 -23.92 -11.61 -15.13
CA VAL A 61 -22.96 -12.49 -14.45
C VAL A 61 -21.52 -11.99 -14.66
N GLN A 62 -21.15 -11.58 -15.87
CA GLN A 62 -19.81 -11.04 -16.15
C GLN A 62 -19.54 -9.74 -15.37
N ILE A 63 -20.52 -8.85 -15.25
CA ILE A 63 -20.43 -7.61 -14.46
C ILE A 63 -20.21 -7.94 -12.98
N VAL A 64 -20.98 -8.89 -12.42
CA VAL A 64 -20.85 -9.33 -11.02
C VAL A 64 -19.48 -9.95 -10.76
N VAL A 65 -18.99 -10.80 -11.67
CA VAL A 65 -17.65 -11.41 -11.57
C VAL A 65 -16.56 -10.35 -11.64
N ALA A 66 -16.68 -9.37 -12.54
CA ALA A 66 -15.72 -8.27 -12.65
C ALA A 66 -15.71 -7.39 -11.38
N ALA A 67 -16.89 -7.09 -10.82
CA ALA A 67 -17.02 -6.37 -9.56
C ALA A 67 -16.42 -7.16 -8.38
N ALA A 68 -16.60 -8.48 -8.35
CA ALA A 68 -15.98 -9.35 -7.35
C ALA A 68 -14.45 -9.36 -7.47
N LEU A 69 -13.90 -9.44 -8.69
CA LEU A 69 -12.46 -9.38 -8.93
C LEU A 69 -11.87 -8.01 -8.57
N ALA A 70 -12.59 -6.92 -8.87
CA ALA A 70 -12.23 -5.57 -8.44
C ALA A 70 -12.29 -5.44 -6.91
N GLY A 71 -13.29 -6.03 -6.25
CA GLY A 71 -13.42 -6.04 -4.79
C GLY A 71 -12.37 -6.90 -4.09
N VAL A 72 -12.02 -8.06 -4.64
CA VAL A 72 -10.92 -8.92 -4.14
C VAL A 72 -9.58 -8.25 -4.38
N GLY A 73 -9.37 -7.68 -5.57
CA GLY A 73 -8.18 -6.88 -5.89
C GLY A 73 -8.07 -5.66 -4.98
N GLY A 74 -9.16 -4.93 -4.76
CA GLY A 74 -9.27 -3.79 -3.85
C GLY A 74 -9.06 -4.18 -2.38
N GLY A 75 -9.58 -5.35 -1.96
CA GLY A 75 -9.37 -5.90 -0.64
C GLY A 75 -7.92 -6.35 -0.40
N LEU A 76 -7.28 -6.92 -1.41
CA LEU A 76 -5.84 -7.20 -1.43
C LEU A 76 -5.02 -5.90 -1.43
N LEU A 77 -5.48 -4.85 -2.11
CA LEU A 77 -4.92 -3.50 -2.07
C LEU A 77 -5.21 -2.72 -0.77
N ALA A 78 -6.19 -3.14 0.01
CA ALA A 78 -6.42 -2.59 1.34
C ALA A 78 -5.63 -3.38 2.40
N ARG A 79 -5.40 -4.68 2.16
CA ARG A 79 -4.67 -5.58 3.07
C ARG A 79 -3.16 -5.64 2.83
N GLY A 80 -2.69 -5.35 1.63
CA GLY A 80 -1.27 -5.12 1.38
C GLY A 80 -0.83 -3.95 2.26
N ARG A 81 0.13 -4.19 3.14
CA ARG A 81 0.66 -3.13 3.99
C ARG A 81 1.64 -2.31 3.15
N TYR A 82 1.19 -1.20 2.59
CA TYR A 82 1.93 -0.40 1.60
C TYR A 82 2.81 0.70 2.19
N PHE A 83 2.82 0.84 3.51
CA PHE A 83 3.67 1.83 4.15
C PHE A 83 5.10 1.29 4.23
N SER A 84 6.03 2.17 3.90
CA SER A 84 7.46 1.93 3.99
C SER A 84 8.12 3.09 4.72
N ALA A 85 9.24 2.81 5.38
CA ALA A 85 10.10 3.83 5.94
C ALA A 85 11.51 3.51 5.50
N THR A 86 12.20 4.50 4.94
CA THR A 86 13.63 4.40 4.64
C THR A 86 14.37 5.20 5.69
N LEU A 87 15.27 4.53 6.40
CA LEU A 87 16.18 5.12 7.38
C LEU A 87 17.54 5.24 6.70
N GLU A 88 18.08 6.45 6.62
CA GLU A 88 19.43 6.68 6.09
C GLU A 88 20.39 6.70 7.27
N THR A 89 21.34 5.75 7.26
CA THR A 89 22.44 5.65 8.24
C THR A 89 23.78 5.75 7.52
N ASP A 90 24.86 5.91 8.28
CA ASP A 90 26.22 5.97 7.73
C ASP A 90 26.67 4.66 7.06
N ASP A 91 26.11 3.53 7.48
CA ASP A 91 26.36 2.22 6.89
C ASP A 91 25.50 1.93 5.63
N GLY A 92 24.55 2.81 5.32
CA GLY A 92 23.68 2.74 4.13
C GLY A 92 22.18 2.71 4.44
N PRO A 93 21.31 2.80 3.40
CA PRO A 93 19.87 2.95 3.60
C PRO A 93 19.20 1.64 4.02
N ILE A 94 18.51 1.66 5.16
CA ILE A 94 17.65 0.56 5.64
C ILE A 94 16.22 0.82 5.19
N ARG A 95 15.68 -0.06 4.34
CA ARG A 95 14.30 0.03 3.83
C ARG A 95 13.36 -0.93 4.55
N LEU A 96 12.50 -0.38 5.39
CA LEU A 96 11.40 -1.10 6.02
C LEU A 96 10.20 -1.09 5.08
N LYS A 97 9.70 -2.28 4.73
CA LYS A 97 8.50 -2.47 3.90
C LYS A 97 7.41 -3.20 4.71
N GLY A 98 6.16 -3.13 4.24
CA GLY A 98 5.09 -3.89 4.88
C GLY A 98 4.63 -3.30 6.22
N LEU A 99 4.84 -2.01 6.46
CA LEU A 99 4.43 -1.35 7.69
C LEU A 99 2.92 -1.04 7.64
N SER A 100 2.26 -1.07 8.80
CA SER A 100 0.98 -0.38 8.93
C SER A 100 1.21 1.13 9.02
N LYS A 101 0.15 1.93 8.83
CA LYS A 101 0.22 3.39 8.99
C LYS A 101 0.63 3.79 10.41
N ALA A 102 0.19 3.02 11.41
CA ALA A 102 0.56 3.25 12.81
C ALA A 102 2.04 2.92 13.05
N ASP A 103 2.54 1.81 12.50
CA ASP A 103 3.94 1.41 12.65
C ASP A 103 4.87 2.37 11.91
N GLN A 104 4.50 2.83 10.71
CA GLN A 104 5.25 3.85 9.98
C GLN A 104 5.33 5.15 10.79
N ARG A 105 4.21 5.59 11.38
CA ARG A 105 4.21 6.78 12.24
C ARG A 105 5.07 6.59 13.48
N ALA A 106 5.05 5.40 14.09
CA ALA A 106 5.90 5.09 15.24
C ALA A 106 7.39 5.10 14.86
N VAL A 107 7.76 4.52 13.70
CA VAL A 107 9.13 4.56 13.19
C VAL A 107 9.56 6.00 12.88
N VAL A 108 8.74 6.78 12.19
CA VAL A 108 9.04 8.19 11.90
C VAL A 108 9.11 9.03 13.18
N ALA A 109 8.24 8.80 14.17
CA ALA A 109 8.31 9.51 15.44
C ALA A 109 9.58 9.14 16.24
N ARG A 110 10.00 7.87 16.19
CA ARG A 110 11.16 7.37 16.93
C ARG A 110 12.50 7.80 16.31
N TYR A 111 12.60 7.76 15.00
CA TYR A 111 13.86 7.99 14.28
C TYR A 111 13.88 9.36 13.57
N GLY A 112 12.72 9.96 13.28
CA GLY A 112 12.61 11.28 12.66
C GLY A 112 12.90 12.44 13.61
N ALA A 113 12.77 12.23 14.93
CA ALA A 113 13.19 13.21 15.93
C ALA A 113 14.72 13.35 16.02
N ALA A 114 15.47 12.31 15.61
CA ALA A 114 16.93 12.36 15.53
C ALA A 114 17.43 13.05 14.25
N SER A 115 16.63 13.02 13.18
CA SER A 115 16.96 13.61 11.87
C SER A 115 16.44 15.04 11.68
N GLY A 116 16.38 15.86 12.74
CA GLY A 116 15.82 17.21 12.67
C GLY A 116 16.52 18.11 11.65
N GLY A 117 15.82 18.41 10.55
CA GLY A 117 16.24 19.28 9.42
C GLY A 117 16.33 18.45 8.14
N ASP A 118 15.35 18.39 7.24
CA ASP A 118 14.71 19.52 6.57
C ASP A 118 13.26 19.18 6.22
N ALA A 119 12.32 19.96 6.78
CA ALA A 119 11.02 20.17 6.17
C ALA A 119 11.14 21.45 5.32
N GLY A 120 11.58 21.28 4.07
CA GLY A 120 11.52 22.28 3.00
C GLY A 120 10.65 21.78 1.86
#